data_AF-A0A3L9Y9T0-F1
#
_entry.id   AF-A0A3L9Y9T0-F1
#
_cell.length_a   1.000
_cell.length_b   1.000
_cell.length_c   1.000
_cell.angle_alpha   90.00
_cell.angle_beta   90.00
_cell.angle_gamma   90.00
#
_symmetry.space_group_name_H-M   'P 1'
#
loop_
_entity.id
_entity.type
_entity.pdbx_description
1 polymer ?
#
loop_
_entity_poly.entity_id
_entity_poly.type
_entity_poly.pdbx_seq_one_letter_code
_entity_poly.pdbx_strand_id
1 'polypeptide(L)'
;MIWVLVIGIVLFILFSFFRDANKDKDDLRNISLSEKFNVIVNTLNNAAYDGKGSVTNLDKRSFNLYENGKNQIIKFQYGTGHLTINWKYKYFQKEIVHEKTFNNVRNLSLFEQKKIADNMINEMMNVVEKHKIDVVKDAF
;
A
#
# COMPACT_ATOMS: atom_id res chain seq x y z
N MET A 1 -3.69 -0.60 43.78
CA MET A 1 -2.32 -0.42 43.21
C MET A 1 -2.20 -1.00 41.80
N ILE A 2 -2.69 -2.22 41.53
CA ILE A 2 -2.65 -2.82 40.19
C ILE A 2 -3.39 -1.97 39.12
N TRP A 3 -4.51 -1.35 39.49
CA TRP A 3 -5.27 -0.46 38.60
C TRP A 3 -4.49 0.79 38.16
N VAL A 4 -3.62 1.34 39.02
CA VAL A 4 -2.78 2.50 38.68
C VAL A 4 -1.71 2.10 37.66
N LEU A 5 -1.12 0.91 37.81
CA LEU A 5 -0.17 0.37 36.83
C LEU A 5 -0.85 0.11 35.48
N VAL A 6 -2.04 -0.50 35.48
CA VAL A 6 -2.83 -0.74 34.26
C VAL A 6 -3.16 0.58 33.55
N ILE A 7 -3.63 1.59 34.29
CA ILE A 7 -3.93 2.92 33.73
C ILE A 7 -2.66 3.56 33.15
N GLY A 8 -1.53 3.45 33.85
CA GLY A 8 -0.25 3.97 33.37
C GLY A 8 0.19 3.36 32.03
N ILE A 9 0.06 2.03 31.90
CA ILE A 9 0.38 1.31 30.65
C ILE A 9 -0.55 1.75 29.51
N VAL A 10 -1.86 1.83 29.76
CA VAL A 10 -2.84 2.27 28.75
C VAL A 10 -2.55 3.69 28.28
N LEU A 11 -2.28 4.62 29.21
CA LEU A 11 -1.93 6.01 28.85
C LEU A 11 -0.64 6.08 28.04
N PHE A 12 0.36 5.27 28.36
CA PHE A 12 1.62 5.20 27.60
C PHE A 12 1.39 4.72 26.15
N ILE A 13 0.58 3.67 25.97
CA ILE A 13 0.23 3.14 24.64
C ILE A 13 -0.57 4.18 23.83
N LEU A 14 -1.55 4.84 24.46
CA LEU A 14 -2.33 5.88 23.80
C LEU A 14 -1.44 7.06 23.40
N PHE A 15 -0.53 7.49 24.27
CA PHE A 15 0.38 8.58 23.98
C PHE A 15 1.31 8.26 22.81
N SER A 16 1.88 7.05 22.75
CA SER A 16 2.73 6.66 21.63
C SER A 16 1.95 6.63 20.31
N PHE A 17 0.73 6.10 20.31
CA PHE A 17 -0.15 6.08 19.15
C PHE A 17 -0.50 7.50 18.65
N PHE A 18 -0.94 8.40 19.54
CA PHE A 18 -1.28 9.78 19.14
C PHE A 18 -0.06 10.54 18.61
N ARG A 19 1.13 10.30 19.18
CA ARG A 19 2.38 10.89 18.70
C ARG A 19 2.69 10.45 17.27
N ASP A 20 2.56 9.16 16.96
CA ASP A 20 2.81 8.66 15.61
C ASP A 20 1.74 9.12 14.62
N ALA A 21 0.47 9.16 15.03
CA ALA A 21 -0.61 9.68 14.20
C ALA A 21 -0.45 11.17 13.86
N ASN A 22 0.12 11.97 14.77
CA ASN A 22 0.44 13.38 14.51
C ASN A 22 1.62 13.53 13.55
N LYS A 23 2.68 12.74 13.70
CA LYS A 23 3.81 12.74 12.75
C LYS A 23 3.36 12.46 11.32
N ASP A 24 2.41 11.53 11.13
CA ASP A 24 1.89 11.27 9.78
C ASP A 24 1.13 12.48 9.20
N LYS A 25 0.49 13.29 10.05
CA LYS A 25 -0.15 14.54 9.59
C LYS A 25 0.89 15.57 9.18
N ASP A 26 2.00 15.66 9.91
CA ASP A 26 3.11 16.56 9.58
C ASP A 26 3.77 16.14 8.27
N ASP A 27 4.04 14.84 8.09
CA ASP A 27 4.60 14.24 6.89
C ASP A 27 3.77 14.52 5.63
N LEU A 28 2.44 14.61 5.78
CA LEU A 28 1.47 14.82 4.68
C LEU A 28 0.86 16.22 4.70
N ARG A 29 1.49 17.17 5.41
CA ARG A 29 0.94 18.52 5.58
C ARG A 29 0.99 19.33 4.29
N ASN A 30 2.10 19.21 3.55
CA ASN A 30 2.41 20.02 2.37
C ASN A 30 2.65 19.18 1.11
N ILE A 31 2.63 17.85 1.21
CA ILE A 31 2.82 16.93 0.09
C ILE A 31 1.71 15.88 0.09
N SER A 32 1.29 15.46 -1.10
CA SER A 32 0.37 14.34 -1.25
C SER A 32 1.08 13.01 -0.94
N LEU A 33 0.31 11.99 -0.57
CA LEU A 33 0.85 10.67 -0.33
C LEU A 33 1.51 10.07 -1.58
N SER A 34 0.93 10.32 -2.76
CA SER A 34 1.49 9.90 -4.05
C SER A 34 2.82 10.59 -4.37
N GLU A 35 3.01 11.85 -3.98
CA GLU A 35 4.30 12.54 -4.14
C GLU A 35 5.35 11.99 -3.17
N LYS A 36 4.98 11.71 -1.91
CA LYS A 36 5.88 11.12 -0.91
C LYS A 36 6.47 9.78 -1.39
N PHE A 37 5.63 8.95 -2.01
CA PHE A 37 6.00 7.63 -2.50
C PHE A 37 6.11 7.56 -4.03
N ASN A 38 6.51 8.65 -4.68
CA ASN A 38 6.48 8.79 -6.14
C ASN A 38 7.26 7.69 -6.89
N VAL A 39 8.40 7.24 -6.36
CA VAL A 39 9.21 6.17 -6.97
C VAL A 39 8.42 4.86 -6.95
N ILE A 40 7.74 4.56 -5.83
CA ILE A 40 6.90 3.38 -5.72
C ILE A 40 5.75 3.47 -6.73
N VAL A 41 5.04 4.60 -6.73
CA VAL A 41 3.89 4.83 -7.61
C VAL A 41 4.29 4.69 -9.08
N ASN A 42 5.34 5.39 -9.51
CA ASN A 42 5.77 5.38 -10.91
C ASN A 42 6.27 3.99 -11.34
N THR A 43 7.01 3.30 -10.46
CA THR A 43 7.50 1.95 -10.76
C THR A 43 6.33 0.96 -10.90
N LEU A 44 5.37 1.00 -9.97
CA LEU A 44 4.18 0.16 -10.06
C LEU A 44 3.29 0.53 -11.24
N ASN A 45 3.18 1.82 -11.58
CA ASN A 45 2.44 2.29 -12.74
C ASN A 45 3.03 1.78 -14.06
N ASN A 46 4.35 1.83 -14.18
CA ASN A 46 5.04 1.31 -15.35
C ASN A 46 4.84 -0.21 -15.50
N ALA A 47 4.89 -0.96 -14.39
CA ALA A 47 4.74 -2.40 -14.42
C ALA A 47 3.27 -2.86 -14.65
N ALA A 48 2.30 -2.13 -14.09
CA ALA A 48 0.90 -2.52 -14.12
C ALA A 48 0.12 -1.92 -15.31
N TYR A 49 0.49 -0.72 -15.75
CA TYR A 49 -0.32 0.10 -16.66
C TYR A 49 0.51 0.73 -17.78
N ASP A 50 1.74 0.27 -18.01
CA ASP A 50 2.67 0.86 -19.01
C ASP A 50 2.84 2.38 -18.83
N GLY A 51 2.74 2.86 -17.58
CA GLY A 51 2.82 4.28 -17.22
C GLY A 51 1.55 5.11 -17.47
N LYS A 52 0.45 4.48 -17.89
CA LYS A 52 -0.82 5.15 -18.25
C LYS A 52 -1.85 5.21 -17.12
N GLY A 53 -1.57 4.57 -15.99
CA GLY A 53 -2.42 4.65 -14.81
C GLY A 53 -2.40 6.05 -14.19
N SER A 54 -3.53 6.43 -13.59
CA SER A 54 -3.73 7.70 -12.92
C SER A 54 -3.97 7.51 -11.43
N VAL A 55 -3.52 8.49 -10.64
CA VAL A 55 -3.75 8.52 -9.19
C VAL A 55 -5.11 9.17 -8.92
N THR A 56 -5.95 8.46 -8.17
CA THR A 56 -7.20 8.99 -7.62
C THR A 56 -7.11 9.00 -6.10
N ASN A 57 -7.02 10.18 -5.51
CA ASN A 57 -6.98 10.33 -4.06
C ASN A 57 -8.34 9.95 -3.45
N LEU A 58 -8.33 9.10 -2.42
CA LEU A 58 -9.52 8.74 -1.65
C LEU A 58 -9.61 9.60 -0.39
N ASP A 59 -8.48 9.79 0.28
CA ASP A 59 -8.32 10.67 1.43
C ASP A 59 -6.85 11.14 1.52
N LYS A 60 -6.46 11.84 2.59
CA LYS A 60 -5.06 12.34 2.75
C LYS A 60 -4.02 11.21 2.87
N ARG A 61 -4.45 10.04 3.32
CA ARG A 61 -3.66 8.87 3.71
C ARG A 61 -3.91 7.68 2.79
N SER A 62 -4.75 7.80 1.76
CA SER A 62 -4.98 6.73 0.81
C SER A 62 -5.33 7.21 -0.59
N PHE A 63 -4.87 6.47 -1.59
CA PHE A 63 -5.18 6.71 -2.99
C PHE A 63 -5.21 5.39 -3.77
N ASN A 64 -5.86 5.43 -4.92
CA ASN A 64 -5.83 4.36 -5.90
C ASN A 64 -4.94 4.77 -7.08
N LEU A 65 -4.20 3.81 -7.62
CA LEU A 65 -3.57 3.87 -8.93
C LEU A 65 -4.33 2.93 -9.85
N TYR A 66 -4.87 3.47 -10.95
CA TYR A 66 -5.77 2.75 -11.82
C TYR A 66 -5.72 3.29 -13.26
N GLU A 67 -5.93 2.42 -14.24
CA GLU A 67 -6.16 2.79 -15.64
C GLU A 67 -7.52 2.25 -16.09
N ASN A 68 -8.33 3.11 -16.73
CA ASN A 68 -9.67 2.73 -17.19
C ASN A 68 -9.62 1.55 -18.16
N GLY A 69 -10.51 0.56 -17.96
CA GLY A 69 -10.59 -0.64 -18.79
C GLY A 69 -9.54 -1.72 -18.46
N LYS A 70 -8.65 -1.49 -17.48
CA LYS A 70 -7.74 -2.53 -17.00
C LYS A 70 -8.36 -3.36 -15.88
N ASN A 71 -7.98 -4.62 -15.82
CA ASN A 71 -8.50 -5.61 -14.87
C ASN A 71 -7.72 -5.62 -13.53
N GLN A 72 -7.10 -4.51 -13.16
CA GLN A 72 -6.35 -4.41 -11.92
C GLN A 72 -6.36 -3.00 -11.35
N ILE A 73 -6.27 -2.91 -10.03
CA ILE A 73 -6.23 -1.66 -9.26
C ILE A 73 -5.24 -1.81 -8.11
N ILE A 74 -4.45 -0.77 -7.85
CA ILE A 74 -3.50 -0.74 -6.75
C ILE A 74 -3.92 0.34 -5.77
N LYS A 75 -4.25 -0.06 -4.54
CA LYS A 75 -4.59 0.86 -3.46
C LYS A 75 -3.38 1.03 -2.53
N PHE A 76 -3.10 2.27 -2.18
CA PHE A 76 -2.08 2.64 -1.21
C PHE A 76 -2.75 3.22 0.01
N GLN A 77 -2.29 2.81 1.19
CA GLN A 77 -2.77 3.33 2.47
C GLN A 77 -1.58 3.54 3.41
N TYR A 78 -1.51 4.72 4.01
CA TYR A 78 -0.41 5.13 4.87
C TYR A 78 -0.89 5.55 6.25
N GLY A 79 -0.24 5.02 7.28
CA GLY A 79 -0.58 5.36 8.65
C GLY A 79 0.44 4.82 9.64
N THR A 80 0.68 5.58 10.69
CA THR A 80 1.61 5.30 11.78
C THR A 80 3.01 4.93 11.29
N GLY A 81 3.47 5.57 10.19
CA GLY A 81 4.75 5.25 9.56
C GLY A 81 4.80 3.94 8.76
N HIS A 82 3.66 3.30 8.51
CA HIS A 82 3.52 2.11 7.67
C HIS A 82 2.84 2.44 6.35
N LEU A 83 3.27 1.77 5.27
CA LEU A 83 2.62 1.82 3.96
C LEU A 83 2.09 0.42 3.63
N THR A 84 0.78 0.32 3.46
CA THR A 84 0.11 -0.88 2.96
C THR A 84 -0.21 -0.68 1.49
N ILE A 85 0.18 -1.63 0.66
CA ILE A 85 -0.12 -1.70 -0.76
C ILE A 85 -1.01 -2.92 -0.99
N ASN A 86 -2.20 -2.70 -1.54
CA ASN A 86 -3.16 -3.73 -1.88
C ASN A 86 -3.34 -3.73 -3.41
N TRP A 87 -2.90 -4.79 -4.07
CA TRP A 87 -2.97 -4.95 -5.52
C TRP A 87 -4.01 -6.01 -5.86
N LYS A 88 -5.12 -5.56 -6.45
CA LYS A 88 -6.20 -6.45 -6.90
C LYS A 88 -6.06 -6.73 -8.39
N TYR A 89 -6.28 -7.98 -8.77
CA TYR A 89 -6.28 -8.42 -10.16
C TYR A 89 -7.49 -9.31 -10.44
N LYS A 90 -8.10 -9.14 -11.60
CA LYS A 90 -9.30 -9.86 -12.03
C LYS A 90 -9.05 -10.66 -13.30
N TYR A 91 -9.48 -11.93 -13.30
CA TYR A 91 -9.40 -12.84 -14.44
C TYR A 91 -10.65 -13.71 -14.51
N PHE A 92 -11.36 -13.71 -15.65
CA PHE A 92 -12.66 -14.39 -15.83
C PHE A 92 -13.63 -14.23 -14.65
N GLN A 93 -13.88 -12.99 -14.24
CA GLN A 93 -14.74 -12.64 -13.09
C GLN A 93 -14.25 -13.09 -11.70
N LYS A 94 -13.15 -13.84 -11.61
CA LYS A 94 -12.51 -14.20 -10.35
C LYS A 94 -11.42 -13.19 -9.99
N GLU A 95 -11.48 -12.69 -8.77
CA GLU A 95 -10.56 -11.68 -8.25
C GLU A 95 -9.53 -12.31 -7.31
N ILE A 96 -8.32 -11.80 -7.34
CA ILE A 96 -7.26 -12.08 -6.38
C ILE A 96 -6.73 -10.77 -5.82
N VAL A 97 -6.32 -10.81 -4.56
CA VAL A 97 -5.77 -9.65 -3.85
C VAL A 97 -4.42 -10.05 -3.29
N HIS A 98 -3.37 -9.31 -3.67
CA HIS A 98 -2.07 -9.37 -3.01
C HIS A 98 -1.91 -8.13 -2.13
N GLU A 99 -1.71 -8.34 -0.83
CA GLU A 99 -1.54 -7.25 0.13
C GLU A 99 -0.20 -7.36 0.83
N LYS A 100 0.48 -6.22 0.96
CA LYS A 100 1.74 -6.13 1.70
C LYS A 100 1.84 -4.83 2.49
N THR A 101 2.29 -4.96 3.74
CA THR A 101 2.56 -3.82 4.62
C THR A 101 4.06 -3.66 4.82
N PHE A 102 4.55 -2.46 4.54
CA PHE A 102 5.93 -2.05 4.70
C PHE A 102 6.04 -1.13 5.93
N ASN A 103 6.94 -1.50 6.85
CA ASN A 103 7.10 -0.80 8.13
C ASN A 103 8.20 0.26 8.07
N ASN A 104 8.08 1.29 8.91
CA ASN A 104 9.09 2.36 9.08
C ASN A 104 9.42 3.12 7.78
N VAL A 105 8.40 3.40 6.97
CA VAL A 105 8.56 3.98 5.63
C VAL A 105 8.57 5.53 5.62
N ARG A 106 8.76 6.17 6.79
CA ARG A 106 8.72 7.64 6.90
C ARG A 106 9.81 8.31 6.07
N ASN A 107 11.01 7.75 6.12
CA ASN A 107 12.24 8.35 5.59
C ASN A 107 12.94 7.39 4.61
N LEU A 108 12.19 6.82 3.66
CA LEU A 108 12.78 5.94 2.65
C LEU A 108 13.60 6.73 1.64
N SER A 109 14.82 6.26 1.37
CA SER A 109 15.58 6.66 0.20
C SER A 109 14.90 6.22 -1.10
N LEU A 110 15.29 6.83 -2.22
CA LEU A 110 14.78 6.46 -3.55
C LEU A 110 15.09 4.99 -3.87
N PHE A 111 16.24 4.46 -3.43
CA PHE A 111 16.62 3.07 -3.62
C PHE A 111 15.73 2.11 -2.82
N GLU A 112 15.41 2.44 -1.57
CA GLU A 112 14.50 1.63 -0.75
C GLU A 112 13.08 1.62 -1.32
N GLN A 113 12.60 2.78 -1.79
CA GLN A 113 11.31 2.85 -2.49
C GLN A 113 11.30 1.96 -3.75
N LYS A 114 12.37 2.03 -4.56
CA LYS A 114 12.51 1.18 -5.75
C LYS A 114 12.50 -0.31 -5.38
N LYS A 115 13.25 -0.70 -4.34
CA LYS A 115 13.29 -2.08 -3.84
C LYS A 115 11.91 -2.57 -3.37
N ILE A 116 11.15 -1.72 -2.68
CA ILE A 116 9.77 -2.03 -2.27
C ILE A 116 8.88 -2.30 -3.49
N ALA A 117 8.96 -1.43 -4.50
CA ALA A 117 8.17 -1.59 -5.72
C ALA A 117 8.53 -2.86 -6.49
N ASP A 118 9.83 -3.12 -6.71
CA ASP A 118 10.31 -4.30 -7.43
C ASP A 118 9.91 -5.60 -6.72
N ASN A 119 10.01 -5.62 -5.39
CA ASN A 119 9.57 -6.76 -4.60
C ASN A 119 8.05 -7.00 -4.75
N MET A 120 7.23 -5.94 -4.68
CA MET A 120 5.79 -6.04 -4.88
C MET A 120 5.42 -6.55 -6.29
N ILE A 121 6.14 -6.10 -7.32
CA ILE A 121 5.96 -6.56 -8.71
C ILE A 121 6.26 -8.06 -8.83
N ASN A 122 7.43 -8.48 -8.35
CA ASN A 122 7.87 -9.88 -8.44
C ASN A 122 6.89 -10.82 -7.72
N GLU A 123 6.40 -10.43 -6.54
CA GLU A 123 5.40 -11.19 -5.82
C GLU A 123 4.07 -11.24 -6.57
N MET A 124 3.60 -10.10 -7.08
CA MET A 124 2.34 -10.03 -7.81
C MET A 124 2.35 -10.85 -9.10
N MET A 125 3.47 -10.88 -9.83
CA MET A 125 3.62 -11.70 -11.04
C MET A 125 3.35 -13.18 -10.75
N ASN A 126 3.94 -13.71 -9.67
CA ASN A 126 3.73 -15.08 -9.24
C ASN A 126 2.28 -15.34 -8.81
N VAL A 127 1.68 -14.39 -8.09
CA VAL A 127 0.27 -14.47 -7.66
C VAL A 127 -0.67 -14.50 -8.87
N VAL A 128 -0.44 -13.65 -9.87
CA VAL A 128 -1.26 -13.56 -11.08
C VAL A 128 -1.13 -14.82 -11.93
N GLU A 129 0.09 -15.34 -12.11
CA GLU A 129 0.30 -16.57 -12.88
C GLU A 129 -0.44 -17.75 -12.25
N LYS A 130 -0.28 -17.94 -10.94
CA LYS A 130 -0.99 -18.98 -10.19
C LYS A 130 -2.50 -18.81 -10.28
N HIS A 131 -3.00 -17.58 -10.07
CA HIS A 131 -4.43 -17.27 -10.18
C HIS A 131 -5.00 -17.64 -11.54
N LYS A 132 -4.30 -17.31 -12.64
CA LYS A 132 -4.76 -17.68 -13.99
C LYS A 132 -4.86 -19.19 -14.17
N ILE A 133 -3.88 -19.95 -13.69
CA ILE A 133 -3.88 -21.42 -13.77
C ILE A 133 -5.06 -21.99 -12.99
N ASP A 134 -5.27 -21.52 -11.76
CA ASP A 134 -6.34 -22.01 -10.88
C ASP A 134 -7.73 -21.68 -11.45
N VAL A 135 -7.92 -20.46 -11.98
CA VAL A 135 -9.17 -20.05 -12.63
C VAL A 135 -9.50 -20.91 -13.85
N VAL A 136 -8.49 -21.25 -14.67
CA VAL A 136 -8.67 -22.11 -15.84
C VAL A 136 -8.98 -23.55 -15.42
N LYS A 137 -8.27 -24.09 -14.44
CA LYS A 137 -8.54 -25.45 -13.92
C LYS A 137 -9.94 -25.59 -13.37
N ASP A 138 -10.45 -24.58 -12.68
CA ASP A 138 -11.82 -24.60 -12.15
C ASP A 138 -12.90 -24.48 -13.24
N ALA A 139 -12.53 -24.05 -14.45
CA ALA A 139 -13.46 -23.83 -15.56
C ALA A 139 -13.64 -25.07 -16.46
N PHE A 140 -12.80 -26.10 -16.30
CA PHE A 140 -12.80 -27.35 -17.07
C PHE A 140 -12.90 -28.55 -16.15
#